data_AF-A0A9D2ZVD8-F1
#
_entry.id   AF-A0A9D2ZVD8-F1
#
_cell.length_a   1.000
_cell.length_b   1.000
_cell.length_c   1.000
_cell.angle_alpha   90.00
_cell.angle_beta   90.00
_cell.angle_gamma   90.00
#
_symmetry.space_group_name_H-M   'P 1'
#
loop_
_entity.id
_entity.type
_entity.pdbx_description
1 polymer ?
#
loop_
_entity_poly.entity_id
_entity_poly.type
_entity_poly.pdbx_seq_one_letter_code
_entity_poly.pdbx_strand_id
1 'polypeptide(L)'
;LERISYRIAAVGFITWTFTLIAGAIWAEVAWSRYWGWDSKEIWTFVVWVIYAAYLHARATRGWGPTKVAVLNLIGIASVIFNFTVVNMYFNGLHSYSGLD
;
A
#
# COMPACT_ATOMS: atom_id res chain seq x y z
N LEU A 1 0.20 -6.84 -22.85
CA LEU A 1 0.62 -6.83 -21.42
C LEU A 1 0.35 -5.48 -20.76
N GLU A 2 0.86 -4.38 -21.30
CA GLU A 2 0.77 -3.04 -20.73
C GLU A 2 -0.62 -2.56 -20.26
N ARG A 3 -1.68 -2.83 -21.03
CA ARG A 3 -3.06 -2.49 -20.68
C ARG A 3 -3.61 -3.33 -19.52
N ILE A 4 -3.18 -4.59 -19.43
CA ILE A 4 -3.57 -5.52 -18.37
C ILE A 4 -2.91 -5.08 -17.07
N SER A 5 -1.61 -4.78 -17.08
CA SER A 5 -0.87 -4.27 -15.92
C SER A 5 -1.51 -3.01 -15.35
N TYR A 6 -1.93 -2.06 -16.20
CA TYR A 6 -2.64 -0.87 -15.76
C TYR A 6 -3.99 -1.19 -15.09
N ARG A 7 -4.79 -2.08 -15.68
CA ARG A 7 -6.08 -2.48 -15.11
C ARG A 7 -5.94 -3.20 -13.76
N ILE A 8 -4.98 -4.11 -13.65
CA ILE A 8 -4.69 -4.82 -12.40
C ILE A 8 -4.23 -3.83 -11.33
N ALA A 9 -3.34 -2.89 -11.66
CA ALA A 9 -2.92 -1.86 -10.72
C ALA A 9 -4.07 -0.95 -10.28
N ALA A 10 -5.00 -0.61 -11.20
CA ALA A 10 -6.19 0.18 -10.87
C ALA A 10 -7.13 -0.56 -9.90
N VAL A 11 -7.38 -1.86 -10.15
CA VAL A 11 -8.15 -2.69 -9.22
C VAL A 11 -7.44 -2.79 -7.88
N GLY A 12 -6.14 -3.04 -7.88
CA GLY A 12 -5.33 -3.08 -6.67
C GLY A 12 -5.42 -1.79 -5.86
N PHE A 13 -5.33 -0.63 -6.52
CA PHE A 13 -5.46 0.67 -5.88
C PHE A 13 -6.83 0.90 -5.26
N ILE A 14 -7.91 0.53 -5.94
CA ILE A 14 -9.28 0.65 -5.41
C ILE A 14 -9.44 -0.23 -4.16
N THR A 15 -9.05 -1.50 -4.25
CA THR A 15 -9.12 -2.43 -3.12
C THR A 15 -8.24 -1.95 -1.96
N TRP A 16 -7.04 -1.44 -2.23
CA TRP A 16 -6.15 -0.92 -1.20
C TRP A 16 -6.69 0.35 -0.54
N THR A 17 -7.35 1.22 -1.31
CA THR A 17 -8.06 2.39 -0.78
C THR A 17 -9.16 1.96 0.20
N PHE A 18 -9.94 0.94 -0.17
CA PHE A 18 -10.94 0.37 0.74
C PHE A 18 -10.28 -0.18 2.01
N THR A 19 -9.19 -0.95 1.90
CA THR A 19 -8.45 -1.47 3.05
C THR A 19 -7.95 -0.36 3.97
N LEU A 20 -7.41 0.73 3.41
CA LEU A 20 -6.91 1.86 4.18
C LEU A 20 -8.03 2.54 4.97
N ILE A 21 -9.17 2.83 4.32
CA ILE A 21 -10.33 3.44 4.98
C ILE A 21 -10.92 2.51 6.03
N ALA A 22 -11.12 1.24 5.70
CA ALA A 22 -11.64 0.25 6.63
C ALA A 22 -10.72 0.08 7.85
N GLY A 23 -9.40 0.07 7.63
CA GLY A 23 -8.40 0.04 8.69
C GLY A 23 -8.48 1.25 9.62
N ALA A 24 -8.60 2.46 9.07
CA ALA A 24 -8.73 3.68 9.86
C ALA A 24 -10.01 3.70 10.72
N ILE A 25 -11.15 3.27 10.16
CA ILE A 25 -12.41 3.14 10.91
C ILE A 25 -12.26 2.12 12.04
N TRP A 26 -11.65 0.97 11.75
CA TRP A 26 -11.44 -0.06 12.75
C TRP A 26 -10.48 0.38 13.87
N ALA A 27 -9.43 1.14 13.53
CA ALA A 27 -8.51 1.73 14.51
C ALA A 27 -9.24 2.65 15.52
N GLU A 28 -10.25 3.39 15.07
CA GLU A 28 -11.07 4.22 15.96
C GLU A 28 -11.88 3.38 16.94
N VAL A 29 -12.47 2.27 16.47
CA VAL A 29 -13.20 1.35 17.35
C VAL A 29 -12.26 0.66 18.35
N ALA A 30 -11.04 0.32 17.95
CA ALA A 30 -10.08 -0.41 18.79
C ALA A 30 -9.35 0.48 19.82
N TRP A 31 -8.98 1.70 19.42
CA TRP A 31 -8.10 2.58 20.22
C TRP A 31 -8.57 4.03 20.29
N SER A 32 -9.81 4.32 19.92
CA SER A 32 -10.43 5.66 19.98
C SER A 32 -9.67 6.72 19.15
N ARG A 33 -9.01 6.30 18.06
CA ARG A 33 -8.32 7.18 17.11
C ARG A 33 -8.31 6.57 15.71
N TYR A 34 -8.52 7.39 14.68
CA TYR A 34 -8.50 6.92 13.28
C TYR A 34 -7.10 6.60 12.73
N TRP A 35 -6.07 7.21 13.32
CA TRP A 35 -4.69 7.07 12.88
C TRP A 35 -3.73 7.34 14.04
N GLY A 36 -2.80 6.44 14.25
CA GLY A 36 -1.80 6.46 15.31
C GLY A 36 -0.35 6.61 14.85
N TRP A 37 -0.08 6.70 13.54
CA TRP A 37 1.27 6.69 12.96
C TRP A 37 2.08 5.45 13.33
N ASP A 38 1.42 4.32 13.54
CA ASP A 38 2.15 3.07 13.75
C ASP A 38 2.73 2.54 12.43
N SER A 39 3.69 1.63 12.55
CA SER A 39 4.39 1.07 11.38
C SER A 39 3.43 0.47 10.35
N LYS A 40 2.34 -0.19 10.76
CA LYS A 40 1.41 -0.83 9.81
C LYS A 40 0.57 0.21 9.09
N GLU A 41 0.08 1.21 9.81
CA GLU A 41 -0.62 2.38 9.26
C GLU A 41 0.27 3.14 8.25
N ILE A 42 1.51 3.48 8.62
CA ILE A 42 2.44 4.18 7.73
C ILE A 42 2.66 3.37 6.46
N TRP A 43 2.94 2.07 6.56
CA TRP A 43 3.25 1.28 5.38
C TRP A 43 2.05 0.99 4.48
N THR A 44 0.83 0.86 5.03
CA THR A 44 -0.37 0.79 4.17
C THR A 44 -0.56 2.08 3.37
N PHE A 45 -0.24 3.25 3.96
CA PHE A 45 -0.24 4.53 3.26
C PHE A 45 0.88 4.62 2.21
N VAL A 46 2.10 4.16 2.51
CA VAL A 46 3.20 4.14 1.53
C VAL A 46 2.84 3.30 0.29
N VAL A 47 2.29 2.10 0.49
CA VAL A 47 1.83 1.24 -0.62
C VAL A 47 0.76 1.97 -1.44
N TRP A 48 -0.20 2.62 -0.78
CA TRP A 48 -1.24 3.40 -1.44
C TRP A 48 -0.66 4.53 -2.32
N VAL A 49 0.31 5.29 -1.81
CA VAL A 49 0.98 6.37 -2.54
C VAL A 49 1.74 5.84 -3.75
N ILE A 50 2.43 4.70 -3.65
CA ILE A 50 3.17 4.11 -4.77
C ILE A 50 2.22 3.68 -5.89
N TYR A 51 1.09 3.06 -5.56
CA TYR A 51 0.06 2.71 -6.54
C TYR A 51 -0.56 3.95 -7.19
N ALA A 52 -0.85 5.00 -6.41
CA ALA A 52 -1.33 6.28 -6.94
C ALA A 52 -0.30 6.89 -7.90
N ALA A 53 0.98 6.90 -7.53
CA ALA A 53 2.07 7.40 -8.37
C ALA A 53 2.20 6.61 -9.68
N TYR A 54 2.06 5.27 -9.64
CA TYR A 54 2.08 4.43 -10.83
C TYR A 54 0.94 4.78 -11.79
N LEU A 55 -0.29 4.89 -11.28
CA LEU A 55 -1.46 5.24 -12.09
C LEU A 55 -1.33 6.67 -12.65
N HIS A 56 -0.84 7.61 -11.84
CA HIS A 56 -0.60 8.99 -12.25
C HIS A 56 0.48 9.10 -13.35
N ALA A 57 1.60 8.39 -13.18
CA ALA A 57 2.67 8.30 -14.17
C ALA A 57 2.16 7.71 -15.50
N ARG A 58 1.23 6.75 -15.45
CA ARG A 58 0.59 6.18 -16.64
C ARG A 58 -0.42 7.08 -17.31
N ALA A 59 -1.15 7.90 -16.54
CA ALA A 59 -2.11 8.85 -17.07
C ALA A 59 -1.45 10.11 -17.65
N THR A 60 -0.25 10.45 -17.16
CA THR A 60 0.47 11.68 -17.54
C THR A 60 1.42 11.44 -18.73
N ARG A 61 1.33 12.29 -19.75
CA ARG A 61 2.28 12.26 -20.88
C ARG A 61 3.69 12.66 -20.40
N GLY A 62 4.72 11.96 -20.88
CA GLY A 62 6.14 12.27 -20.58
C GLY A 62 6.87 11.20 -19.76
N TRP A 63 6.17 10.19 -19.26
CA TRP A 63 6.81 9.06 -18.59
C TRP A 63 7.25 8.00 -19.59
N GLY A 64 8.55 7.72 -19.62
CA GLY A 64 9.11 6.63 -20.42
C GLY A 64 8.71 5.24 -19.87
N PRO A 65 8.61 4.21 -20.73
CA PRO A 65 8.15 2.87 -20.34
C PRO A 65 9.00 2.22 -19.25
N THR A 66 10.32 2.45 -19.25
CA THR A 66 11.24 1.95 -18.22
C THR A 66 10.92 2.52 -16.82
N LYS A 67 10.61 3.83 -16.73
CA LYS A 67 10.30 4.47 -15.45
C LYS A 67 9.00 3.93 -14.87
N VAL A 68 7.99 3.72 -15.72
CA VAL A 68 6.71 3.12 -15.33
C VAL A 68 6.90 1.67 -14.89
N ALA A 69 7.74 0.89 -15.57
CA ALA A 69 8.04 -0.49 -15.19
C ALA A 69 8.75 -0.58 -13.83
N VAL A 70 9.75 0.27 -13.58
CA VAL A 70 10.43 0.35 -12.27
C VAL A 70 9.44 0.71 -11.16
N LEU A 71 8.56 1.67 -11.39
CA LEU A 71 7.56 2.08 -10.40
C LEU A 71 6.58 0.94 -10.06
N ASN A 72 6.20 0.12 -11.05
CA ASN A 72 5.40 -1.08 -10.83
C ASN A 72 6.14 -2.13 -9.99
N LEU A 73 7.44 -2.33 -10.24
CA LEU A 73 8.27 -3.25 -9.45
C LEU A 73 8.39 -2.77 -7.99
N ILE A 74 8.57 -1.46 -7.78
CA ILE A 74 8.58 -0.86 -6.44
C ILE A 74 7.22 -1.07 -5.75
N GLY A 75 6.10 -0.93 -6.48
CA GLY A 75 4.76 -1.23 -5.96
C GLY A 75 4.65 -2.65 -5.44
N ILE A 76 5.02 -3.65 -6.24
CA ILE A 76 5.01 -5.06 -5.85
C ILE A 76 5.94 -5.31 -4.66
N ALA A 77 7.16 -4.76 -4.70
CA ALA A 77 8.13 -4.90 -3.61
C ALA A 77 7.63 -4.31 -2.30
N SER A 78 6.95 -3.16 -2.35
CA SER A 78 6.40 -2.49 -1.17
C SER A 78 5.28 -3.30 -0.50
N VAL A 79 4.43 -3.97 -1.28
CA VAL A 79 3.40 -4.89 -0.77
C VAL A 79 4.06 -6.08 -0.09
N ILE A 80 5.05 -6.72 -0.73
CA ILE A 80 5.77 -7.85 -0.14
C ILE A 80 6.44 -7.41 1.16
N PHE A 81 7.13 -6.26 1.16
CA PHE A 81 7.79 -5.72 2.35
C PHE A 81 6.79 -5.44 3.48
N ASN A 82 5.61 -4.91 3.18
CA ASN A 82 4.57 -4.68 4.18
C ASN A 82 4.09 -6.01 4.79
N PHE A 83 3.83 -7.04 3.99
CA PHE A 83 3.37 -8.34 4.49
C PHE A 83 4.44 -9.16 5.19
N THR A 84 5.71 -9.05 4.80
CA THR A 84 6.80 -9.82 5.42
C THR A 84 7.48 -9.03 6.53
N VAL A 85 8.14 -7.92 6.17
CA VAL A 85 9.01 -7.20 7.10
C VAL A 85 8.20 -6.43 8.13
N VAL A 86 7.21 -5.65 7.70
CA VAL A 86 6.44 -4.80 8.61
C VAL A 86 5.61 -5.64 9.57
N ASN A 87 5.01 -6.72 9.09
CA ASN A 87 4.20 -7.59 9.94
C ASN A 87 5.02 -8.49 10.88
N MET A 88 6.24 -8.90 10.51
CA MET A 88 7.05 -9.80 11.35
C MET A 88 7.98 -9.08 12.32
N TYR A 89 8.54 -7.93 11.94
CA TYR A 89 9.65 -7.29 12.69
C TYR A 89 9.27 -6.00 13.41
N PHE A 90 8.10 -5.41 13.10
CA PHE A 90 7.67 -4.17 13.74
C PHE A 90 6.48 -4.43 14.65
N ASN A 91 6.71 -4.29 15.95
CA ASN A 91 5.67 -4.35 16.97
C ASN A 91 4.95 -3.00 17.08
N GLY A 92 3.62 -3.06 17.18
CA GLY A 92 2.72 -1.93 17.37
C GLY A 92 1.38 -2.44 17.89
N LEU A 93 0.40 -1.54 18.08
CA LEU A 93 -0.93 -1.94 18.54
C LEU A 93 -1.62 -2.97 17.63
N HIS A 94 -1.18 -3.04 16.37
CA HIS A 94 -1.62 -4.01 15.37
C HIS A 94 -0.80 -5.32 15.34
N SER A 95 0.08 -5.60 16.31
CA SER A 95 0.87 -6.84 16.30
C SER A 95 -0.02 -8.05 16.59
N TYR A 96 -0.29 -8.85 15.55
CA TYR A 96 -1.00 -10.13 15.61
C TYR A 96 -0.10 -11.28 15.12
N SER A 97 1.21 -11.07 15.07
CA SER A 97 2.15 -12.07 14.55
C SER A 97 2.20 -13.33 15.41
N GLY A 98 1.73 -13.28 16.66
CA GLY A 98 1.79 -14.39 17.62
C GLY A 98 3.22 -14.82 17.96
N LEU A 99 4.21 -14.01 17.57
CA LEU A 99 5.62 -14.13 17.89
C LEU A 99 5.92 -13.13 19.02
N ASP A 100 5.32 -13.37 20.17
CA ASP A 100 5.78 -12.83 21.46
C ASP A 100 6.80 -13.79 22.07
#